data_AF-A0A5C5T8C8-F1
#
_entry.id   AF-A0A5C5T8C8-F1
#
_cell.length_a   1.000
_cell.length_b   1.000
_cell.length_c   1.000
_cell.angle_alpha   90.00
_cell.angle_beta   90.00
_cell.angle_gamma   90.00
#
_symmetry.space_group_name_H-M   'P 1'
#
loop_
_entity.id
_entity.type
_entity.pdbx_description
1 polymer ?
#
loop_
_entity_poly.entity_id
_entity_poly.type
_entity_poly.pdbx_seq_one_letter_code
_entity_poly.pdbx_strand_id
1 'polypeptide(L)'
;MKLHELKPAEGSRKTRNRVGRGTSSGNGKTSGRGQKGQKARSGGGVRLGFEGGQTPLFRRLPKRGFTNVNTKEYALVNLDQLNVFEDGTEVTPVVLKEAGIVRAEKSGVKILGNGELTKKLTVKAAKFSKSAEAAITAKGGSVEVI
;
A
#
# COMPACT_ATOMS: atom_id res chain seq x y z
N MET A 1 -24.83 12.03 -26.54
CA MET A 1 -25.31 10.67 -26.22
C MET A 1 -26.67 10.82 -25.56
N LYS A 2 -27.75 10.40 -26.23
CA LYS A 2 -29.10 10.38 -25.66
C LYS A 2 -29.28 9.11 -24.82
N LEU A 3 -30.33 9.05 -23.97
CA LEU A 3 -30.56 7.90 -23.08
C LEU A 3 -30.66 6.55 -23.82
N HIS A 4 -31.12 6.53 -25.08
CA HIS A 4 -31.23 5.33 -25.90
C HIS A 4 -29.94 4.94 -26.64
N GLU A 5 -28.87 5.74 -26.53
CA GLU A 5 -27.59 5.53 -27.23
C GLU A 5 -26.47 5.15 -26.25
N LEU A 6 -26.80 4.89 -24.98
CA LEU A 6 -25.83 4.58 -23.93
C LEU A 6 -25.08 3.28 -24.29
N LYS A 7 -23.77 3.42 -24.54
CA LYS A 7 -22.86 2.31 -24.71
C LYS A 7 -21.81 2.34 -23.61
N PRO A 8 -21.53 1.20 -22.94
CA PRO A 8 -20.42 1.14 -21.99
C PRO A 8 -19.09 1.28 -22.73
N ALA A 9 -18.06 1.77 -22.03
CA ALA A 9 -16.70 1.70 -22.54
C ALA A 9 -16.31 0.24 -22.80
N GLU A 10 -15.52 0.00 -23.85
CA GLU A 10 -15.10 -1.34 -24.23
C GLU A 10 -14.37 -2.03 -23.06
N GLY A 11 -14.71 -3.30 -22.80
CA GLY A 11 -14.12 -4.08 -21.71
C GLY A 11 -14.60 -3.73 -20.28
N SER A 12 -15.33 -2.64 -20.08
CA SER A 12 -15.82 -2.23 -18.74
C SER A 12 -16.87 -3.16 -18.14
N ARG A 13 -17.57 -3.95 -18.97
CA ARG A 13 -18.58 -4.92 -18.55
C ARG A 13 -18.25 -6.31 -19.08
N LYS A 14 -18.37 -7.30 -18.20
CA LYS A 14 -18.26 -8.72 -18.53
C LYS A 14 -19.57 -9.43 -18.20
N THR A 15 -19.97 -10.37 -19.06
CA THR A 15 -21.14 -11.21 -18.80
C THR A 15 -20.86 -12.14 -17.63
N ARG A 16 -21.73 -12.15 -16.60
CA ARG A 16 -21.59 -13.06 -15.46
C ARG A 16 -21.72 -14.52 -15.90
N ASN A 17 -20.94 -15.41 -15.31
CA ASN A 17 -21.14 -16.85 -15.49
C ASN A 17 -22.41 -17.29 -14.76
N ARG A 18 -23.35 -17.92 -15.49
CA ARG A 18 -24.62 -18.43 -14.95
C ARG A 18 -24.52 -19.95 -14.82
N VAL A 19 -24.16 -20.42 -13.63
CA VAL A 19 -24.04 -21.87 -13.35
C VAL A 19 -25.41 -22.54 -13.24
N GLY A 20 -25.47 -23.85 -13.51
CA GLY A 20 -26.72 -24.63 -13.41
C GLY A 20 -27.74 -24.34 -14.50
N ARG A 21 -27.31 -23.97 -15.72
CA ARG A 21 -28.19 -23.64 -16.87
C ARG A 21 -27.77 -24.41 -18.12
N GLY A 22 -28.08 -25.69 -18.17
CA GLY A 22 -27.82 -26.57 -19.32
C GLY A 22 -26.35 -27.01 -19.45
N THR A 23 -26.12 -28.12 -20.14
CA THR A 23 -24.80 -28.76 -20.28
C THR A 23 -23.84 -27.97 -21.18
N SER A 24 -24.36 -27.32 -22.23
CA SER A 24 -23.58 -26.51 -23.18
C SER A 24 -22.81 -25.35 -22.51
N SER A 25 -23.26 -24.86 -21.36
CA SER A 25 -22.56 -23.83 -20.57
C SER A 25 -21.26 -24.31 -19.89
N GLY A 26 -20.97 -25.62 -19.92
CA GLY A 26 -19.86 -26.24 -19.17
C GLY A 26 -20.10 -26.36 -17.66
N ASN A 27 -21.05 -25.61 -17.10
CA ASN A 27 -21.38 -25.57 -15.66
C ASN A 27 -22.81 -26.06 -15.38
N GLY A 28 -23.35 -26.96 -16.20
CA GLY A 28 -24.74 -27.45 -16.09
C GLY A 28 -25.00 -28.32 -14.86
N LYS A 29 -24.66 -29.60 -14.94
CA LYS A 29 -25.08 -30.62 -13.94
C LYS A 29 -24.55 -30.35 -12.53
N THR A 30 -23.23 -30.22 -12.38
CA THR A 30 -22.58 -30.09 -11.07
C THR A 30 -22.18 -28.65 -10.74
N SER A 31 -22.48 -27.69 -11.63
CA SER A 31 -22.09 -26.28 -11.45
C SER A 31 -20.59 -26.08 -11.15
N GLY A 32 -19.73 -26.93 -11.73
CA GLY A 32 -18.28 -26.90 -11.54
C GLY A 32 -17.77 -27.53 -10.23
N ARG A 33 -18.65 -28.14 -9.42
CA ARG A 33 -18.30 -28.66 -8.07
C ARG A 33 -17.87 -30.13 -8.03
N GLY A 34 -17.88 -30.84 -9.16
CA GLY A 34 -17.61 -32.28 -9.21
C GLY A 34 -18.73 -33.14 -8.61
N GLN A 35 -18.44 -34.41 -8.29
CA GLN A 35 -19.41 -35.36 -7.75
C GLN A 35 -19.21 -35.58 -6.23
N LYS A 36 -20.30 -35.55 -5.46
CA LYS A 36 -20.34 -35.88 -4.01
C LYS A 36 -19.29 -35.10 -3.18
N GLY A 37 -19.03 -35.54 -1.94
CA GLY A 37 -18.06 -34.91 -1.03
C GLY A 37 -18.57 -33.66 -0.32
N GLN A 38 -17.90 -33.30 0.77
CA GLN A 38 -18.27 -32.16 1.63
C GLN A 38 -18.29 -30.83 0.87
N LYS A 39 -17.33 -30.61 -0.04
CA LYS A 39 -17.22 -29.37 -0.84
C LYS A 39 -18.37 -29.18 -1.86
N ALA A 40 -19.06 -30.25 -2.26
CA ALA A 40 -20.17 -30.14 -3.20
C ALA A 40 -21.52 -29.85 -2.53
N ARG A 41 -21.64 -30.03 -1.21
CA ARG A 41 -22.88 -29.80 -0.46
C ARG A 41 -23.18 -28.31 -0.27
N SER A 42 -24.44 -27.97 -0.08
CA SER A 42 -24.84 -26.60 0.32
C SER A 42 -24.23 -26.27 1.67
N GLY A 43 -23.66 -25.07 1.82
CA GLY A 43 -22.92 -24.68 3.04
C GLY A 43 -21.63 -25.51 3.28
N GLY A 44 -21.23 -26.31 2.30
CA GLY A 44 -20.05 -27.16 2.38
C GLY A 44 -18.74 -26.39 2.33
N GLY A 45 -17.64 -27.10 2.62
CA GLY A 45 -16.31 -26.52 2.76
C GLY A 45 -15.74 -26.76 4.15
N VAL A 46 -14.50 -26.33 4.36
CA VAL A 46 -13.82 -26.36 5.66
C VAL A 46 -13.44 -24.94 6.04
N ARG A 47 -13.39 -24.66 7.35
CA ARG A 47 -12.96 -23.34 7.83
C ARG A 47 -11.55 -23.04 7.33
N LEU A 48 -11.28 -21.76 7.04
CA LEU A 48 -9.93 -21.29 6.72
C LEU A 48 -8.93 -21.70 7.82
N GLY A 49 -7.82 -22.31 7.40
CA GLY A 49 -6.78 -22.82 8.29
C GLY A 49 -7.04 -24.21 8.91
N PHE A 50 -8.07 -24.96 8.47
CA PHE A 50 -8.25 -26.36 8.87
C PHE A 50 -7.42 -27.30 7.99
N GLU A 51 -6.53 -28.08 8.61
CA GLU A 51 -5.59 -29.01 7.94
C GLU A 51 -6.02 -30.49 8.08
N GLY A 52 -7.33 -30.76 8.12
CA GLY A 52 -7.84 -32.15 8.04
C GLY A 52 -7.65 -33.02 9.29
N GLY A 53 -7.36 -32.42 10.44
CA GLY A 53 -7.05 -33.11 11.70
C GLY A 53 -5.62 -32.88 12.18
N GLN A 54 -4.72 -32.44 11.29
CA GLN A 54 -3.40 -31.97 11.66
C GLN A 54 -3.48 -30.67 12.48
N THR A 55 -2.51 -30.47 13.39
CA THR A 55 -2.35 -29.21 14.10
C THR A 55 -2.02 -28.07 13.12
N PRO A 56 -2.87 -27.04 13.01
CA PRO A 56 -2.68 -25.98 12.02
C PRO A 56 -1.36 -25.23 12.18
N LEU A 57 -0.81 -24.73 11.08
CA LEU A 57 0.47 -24.00 11.06
C LEU A 57 0.57 -22.89 12.11
N PHE A 58 -0.49 -22.08 12.26
CA PHE A 58 -0.53 -20.96 13.22
C PHE A 58 -0.53 -21.40 14.70
N ARG A 59 -0.74 -22.69 14.98
CA ARG A 59 -0.59 -23.28 16.32
C ARG A 59 0.77 -23.97 16.51
N ARG A 60 1.39 -24.43 15.42
CA ARG A 60 2.71 -25.07 15.45
C ARG A 60 3.83 -24.05 15.69
N LEU A 61 3.66 -22.83 15.17
CA LEU A 61 4.63 -21.76 15.33
C LEU A 61 4.43 -21.01 16.67
N PRO A 62 5.51 -20.68 17.40
CA PRO A 62 5.40 -19.92 18.63
C PRO A 62 4.98 -18.47 18.35
N LYS A 63 4.20 -17.89 19.27
CA LYS A 63 3.99 -16.43 19.29
C LYS A 63 5.29 -15.76 19.73
N ARG A 64 5.67 -14.66 19.07
CA ARG A 64 6.92 -13.95 19.38
C ARG A 64 6.70 -12.43 19.38
N GLY A 65 7.36 -11.76 20.33
CA GLY A 65 7.40 -10.31 20.43
C GLY A 65 6.22 -9.71 21.18
N PHE A 66 6.19 -8.39 21.22
CA PHE A 66 5.13 -7.57 21.79
C PHE A 66 4.99 -6.28 20.96
N THR A 67 3.84 -5.62 21.05
CA THR A 67 3.59 -4.35 20.38
C THR A 67 3.82 -3.19 21.36
N ASN A 68 4.77 -2.30 21.07
CA ASN A 68 4.97 -1.09 21.85
C ASN A 68 3.87 -0.05 21.51
N VAL A 69 3.06 0.32 22.50
CA VAL A 69 1.94 1.26 22.37
C VAL A 69 2.40 2.67 21.96
N ASN A 70 3.61 3.06 22.37
CA ASN A 70 4.16 4.40 22.14
C ASN A 70 5.17 4.42 20.98
N THR A 71 5.03 3.52 20.00
CA THR A 71 5.91 3.49 18.82
C THR A 71 5.73 4.75 17.99
N LYS A 72 6.79 5.56 17.86
CA LYS A 72 6.78 6.76 17.01
C LYS A 72 7.11 6.38 15.58
N GLU A 73 6.14 6.56 14.70
CA GLU A 73 6.33 6.44 13.25
C GLU A 73 6.45 7.82 12.62
N TYR A 74 7.43 8.00 11.75
CA TYR A 74 7.64 9.27 11.04
C TYR A 74 7.14 9.15 9.60
N ALA A 75 6.70 10.27 9.03
CA ALA A 75 6.50 10.39 7.59
C ALA A 75 7.88 10.44 6.92
N LEU A 76 8.17 9.46 6.05
CA LEU A 76 9.48 9.36 5.39
C LEU A 76 9.46 10.15 4.08
N VAL A 77 10.48 10.97 3.87
CA VAL A 77 10.72 11.69 2.62
C VAL A 77 12.17 11.47 2.21
N ASN A 78 12.39 11.14 0.93
CA ASN A 78 13.72 10.92 0.37
C ASN A 78 14.23 12.17 -0.36
N LEU A 79 15.53 12.22 -0.70
CA LEU A 79 16.15 13.39 -1.35
C LEU A 79 15.64 13.61 -2.77
N ASP A 80 15.34 12.55 -3.51
CA ASP A 80 14.79 12.61 -4.86
C ASP A 80 13.47 13.39 -4.93
N GLN A 81 12.62 13.24 -3.92
CA GLN A 81 11.32 13.92 -3.80
C GLN A 81 11.46 15.42 -3.54
N LEU A 82 12.60 15.87 -3.03
CA LEU A 82 12.84 17.29 -2.72
C LEU A 82 13.22 18.11 -3.97
N ASN A 83 13.60 17.46 -5.07
CA ASN A 83 13.96 18.16 -6.31
C ASN A 83 12.78 18.86 -7.01
N VAL A 84 11.55 18.68 -6.51
CA VAL A 84 10.36 19.43 -6.98
C VAL A 84 10.42 20.90 -6.54
N PHE A 85 11.18 21.20 -5.48
CA PHE A 85 11.32 22.56 -4.97
C PHE A 85 12.44 23.33 -5.69
N GLU A 86 12.30 24.65 -5.74
CA GLU A 86 13.31 25.53 -6.34
C GLU A 86 14.46 25.81 -5.38
N ASP A 87 15.60 26.24 -5.94
CA ASP A 87 16.79 26.59 -5.17
C ASP A 87 16.50 27.72 -4.18
N GLY A 88 16.91 27.53 -2.93
CA GLY A 88 16.71 28.45 -1.82
C GLY A 88 15.40 28.28 -1.06
N THR A 89 14.51 27.37 -1.49
CA THR A 89 13.22 27.15 -0.82
C THR A 89 13.41 26.58 0.59
N GLU A 90 12.61 27.08 1.53
CA GLU A 90 12.50 26.55 2.89
C GLU A 90 11.48 25.40 2.91
N VAL A 91 11.98 24.16 3.00
CA VAL A 91 11.16 22.95 3.04
C VAL A 91 10.76 22.66 4.47
N THR A 92 9.52 23.00 4.82
CA THR A 92 8.91 22.69 6.12
C THR A 92 7.88 21.55 6.00
N PRO A 93 7.43 20.92 7.11
CA PRO A 93 6.38 19.90 7.05
C PRO A 93 5.08 20.40 6.40
N VAL A 94 4.75 21.67 6.58
CA VAL A 94 3.57 22.31 5.97
C VAL A 94 3.72 22.39 4.46
N VAL A 95 4.88 22.87 3.97
CA VAL A 95 5.18 22.96 2.53
C VAL A 95 5.18 21.56 1.88
N LEU A 96 5.72 20.56 2.57
CA LEU A 96 5.69 19.17 2.09
C LEU A 96 4.26 18.61 1.96
N LYS A 97 3.34 19.09 2.79
CA LYS A 97 1.93 18.71 2.75
C LYS A 97 1.17 19.42 1.64
N GLU A 98 1.43 20.71 1.45
CA GLU A 98 0.86 21.50 0.34
C GLU A 98 1.32 20.98 -1.02
N ALA A 99 2.60 20.59 -1.12
CA ALA A 99 3.15 19.94 -2.31
C ALA A 99 2.63 18.50 -2.53
N GLY A 100 1.83 17.96 -1.60
CA GLY A 100 1.29 16.60 -1.70
C GLY A 100 2.32 15.47 -1.49
N ILE A 101 3.55 15.80 -1.10
CA ILE A 101 4.62 14.83 -0.84
C ILE A 101 4.34 14.07 0.46
N VAL A 102 3.84 14.76 1.48
CA VAL A 102 3.43 14.17 2.76
C VAL A 102 1.93 14.38 2.97
N ARG A 103 1.15 13.29 2.99
CA ARG A 103 -0.29 13.37 3.27
C ARG A 103 -0.60 13.49 4.77
N ALA A 104 0.13 12.74 5.59
CA ALA A 104 -0.03 12.70 7.04
C ALA A 104 1.34 12.65 7.70
N GLU A 105 1.60 13.58 8.61
CA GLU A 105 2.91 13.76 9.25
C GLU A 105 3.24 12.68 10.28
N LYS A 106 2.27 11.85 10.69
CA LYS A 106 2.41 10.84 11.75
C LYS A 106 2.98 11.47 13.04
N SER A 107 4.15 11.04 13.53
CA SER A 107 4.87 11.64 14.66
C SER A 107 5.91 12.69 14.26
N GLY A 108 5.90 13.15 13.01
CA GLY A 108 6.82 14.12 12.41
C GLY A 108 7.42 13.62 11.10
N VAL A 109 8.04 14.51 10.34
CA VAL A 109 8.72 14.18 9.08
C VAL A 109 10.17 13.75 9.35
N LYS A 110 10.60 12.66 8.71
CA LYS A 110 11.99 12.21 8.71
C LYS A 110 12.55 12.16 7.30
N ILE A 111 13.66 12.86 7.08
CA ILE A 111 14.36 12.87 5.79
C ILE A 111 15.37 11.73 5.71
N LEU A 112 15.38 11.01 4.60
CA LEU A 112 16.26 9.88 4.31
C LEU A 112 17.12 10.16 3.07
N GLY A 113 18.35 9.65 3.07
CA GLY A 113 19.36 9.93 2.05
C GLY A 113 19.30 9.05 0.80
N ASN A 114 18.13 8.60 0.37
CA ASN A 114 17.99 7.88 -0.89
C ASN A 114 17.76 8.87 -2.04
N GLY A 115 18.39 8.63 -3.19
CA GLY A 115 18.33 9.53 -4.36
C GLY A 115 19.38 10.64 -4.32
N GLU A 116 19.44 11.42 -5.40
CA GLU A 116 20.33 12.58 -5.51
C GLU A 116 19.55 13.88 -5.30
N LEU A 117 20.13 14.79 -4.52
CA LEU A 117 19.64 16.16 -4.38
C LEU A 117 20.41 17.06 -5.36
N THR A 118 19.71 17.69 -6.30
CA THR A 118 20.33 18.65 -7.23
C THR A 118 20.20 20.09 -6.76
N LYS A 119 19.21 20.36 -5.90
CA LYS A 119 18.81 21.69 -5.45
C LYS A 119 19.43 22.08 -4.10
N LYS A 120 19.71 23.36 -3.92
CA LYS A 120 20.15 23.92 -2.64
C LYS A 120 18.93 24.28 -1.81
N LEU A 121 18.61 23.49 -0.77
CA LEU A 121 17.39 23.67 0.03
C LEU A 121 17.72 23.88 1.52
N THR A 122 16.84 24.62 2.22
CA THR A 122 16.82 24.69 3.69
C THR A 122 15.74 23.76 4.18
N VAL A 123 16.11 22.64 4.81
CA VAL A 123 15.14 21.58 5.18
C VAL A 123 14.92 21.56 6.69
N LYS A 124 13.66 21.73 7.11
CA LYS A 124 13.23 21.67 8.50
C LYS A 124 12.37 20.43 8.73
N ALA A 125 12.84 19.49 9.56
CA ALA A 125 12.13 18.24 9.83
C ALA A 125 12.43 17.69 11.23
N ALA A 126 11.63 16.72 11.67
CA ALA A 126 11.77 16.16 13.02
C ALA A 126 13.01 15.28 13.18
N LYS A 127 13.43 14.60 12.10
CA LYS A 127 14.65 13.76 12.08
C LYS A 127 15.28 13.72 10.71
N PHE A 128 16.59 13.45 10.67
CA PHE A 128 17.33 13.21 9.44
C PHE A 128 18.14 11.92 9.56
N SER A 129 18.45 11.28 8.44
CA SER A 129 19.51 10.27 8.38
C SER A 129 20.86 10.98 8.18
N LYS A 130 21.93 10.41 8.72
CA LYS A 130 23.30 10.95 8.54
C LYS A 130 23.65 11.14 7.06
N SER A 131 23.22 10.22 6.21
CA SER A 131 23.40 10.32 4.75
C SER A 131 22.63 11.49 4.13
N ALA A 132 21.41 11.79 4.62
CA ALA A 132 20.63 12.93 4.14
C ALA A 132 21.26 14.26 4.54
N GLU A 133 21.70 14.37 5.79
CA GLU A 133 22.39 15.57 6.31
C GLU A 133 23.65 15.88 5.49
N ALA A 134 24.47 14.85 5.21
CA ALA A 134 25.67 14.99 4.40
C ALA A 134 25.35 15.41 2.95
N ALA A 135 24.32 14.82 2.33
CA ALA A 135 23.95 15.15 0.96
C ALA A 135 23.37 16.57 0.83
N ILE A 136 22.57 17.02 1.80
CA ILE A 136 22.01 18.38 1.83
C ILE A 136 23.13 19.42 2.02
N THR A 137 24.04 19.17 2.98
CA THR A 137 25.17 20.08 3.23
C THR A 137 26.19 20.08 2.10
N ALA A 138 26.41 18.94 1.40
CA ALA A 138 27.27 18.87 0.22
C ALA A 138 26.79 19.77 -0.94
N LYS A 139 25.48 20.02 -1.04
CA LYS A 139 24.89 20.95 -2.02
C LYS A 139 24.76 22.38 -1.47
N GLY A 140 25.32 22.65 -0.28
CA GLY A 140 25.29 23.94 0.39
C GLY A 140 23.95 24.28 1.05
N GLY A 141 23.06 23.32 1.22
CA GLY A 141 21.81 23.48 1.95
C GLY A 141 21.99 23.47 3.47
N SER A 142 20.96 23.86 4.21
CA SER A 142 20.92 23.84 5.68
C SER A 142 19.89 22.85 6.18
N VAL A 143 20.17 22.27 7.35
CA VAL A 143 19.33 21.27 8.00
C VAL A 143 18.96 21.78 9.40
N GLU A 144 17.68 21.88 9.69
CA GLU A 144 17.17 22.27 11.01
C GLU A 144 16.24 21.19 11.58
N VAL A 145 16.46 20.83 12.85
CA VAL A 145 15.66 19.82 13.56
C VAL A 145 14.62 20.52 14.43
N ILE A 146 13.33 20.18 14.23
CA ILE A 146 12.18 20.74 14.97
C ILE A 146 11.45 19.65 15.77
#